data_AF-A0AAV5U9N8-F1
#
_entry.id   AF-A0AAV5U9N8-F1
#
_cell.length_a   1.000
_cell.length_b   1.000
_cell.length_c   1.000
_cell.angle_alpha   90.00
_cell.angle_beta   90.00
_cell.angle_gamma   90.00
#
_symmetry.space_group_name_H-M   'P 1'
#
loop_
_entity.id
_entity.type
_entity.pdbx_description
1 polymer ?
#
loop_
_entity_poly.entity_id
_entity_poly.type
_entity_poly.pdbx_seq_one_letter_code
_entity_poly.pdbx_strand_id
1 'polypeptide(L)'
;MACENAIPSDQNTTVTVLIDNQKIVVDVPYVSKWSQFLQAYFASNMKESANGIYPIKECSAVHFREMLEVIYPSSKPIHENNVDAMLELGDRFIMPMLTRKCEVFLSKKSSHGISEIRMLGMADRFNLLCTRTIVLERLSPTESLRSVCFVRLPFVLPSHFTPIQLQPKKAIGRKWFRNIFLQRFPS
;
A
#
# COMPACT_ATOMS: atom_id res chain seq x y z
N MET A 1 2.03 6.10 42.68
CA MET A 1 2.07 4.92 41.78
C MET A 1 2.46 5.45 40.41
N ALA A 2 3.76 5.56 40.13
CA ALA A 2 4.59 4.51 39.49
C ALA A 2 4.09 4.22 38.06
N CYS A 3 4.83 4.34 36.97
CA CYS A 3 6.23 4.65 36.65
C CYS A 3 6.21 5.10 35.16
N GLU A 4 7.07 6.05 34.78
CA GLU A 4 8.20 5.81 33.86
C GLU A 4 7.80 5.29 32.47
N ASN A 5 8.04 6.11 31.45
CA ASN A 5 8.87 5.70 30.32
C ASN A 5 9.53 6.96 29.78
N ALA A 6 10.64 7.33 30.42
CA ALA A 6 11.67 8.12 29.77
C ALA A 6 12.06 7.39 28.47
N ILE A 7 11.78 8.01 27.32
CA ILE A 7 12.37 7.58 26.06
C ILE A 7 13.84 7.98 26.17
N PRO A 8 14.80 7.04 26.14
CA PRO A 8 16.21 7.38 26.23
C PRO A 8 16.58 8.25 25.03
N SER A 9 16.98 9.49 25.30
CA SER A 9 17.70 10.33 24.36
C SER A 9 19.04 9.68 24.05
N ASP A 10 19.42 9.73 22.78
CA ASP A 10 20.73 9.36 22.19
C ASP A 10 20.93 7.91 21.75
N GLN A 11 20.23 7.53 20.67
CA GLN A 11 20.86 7.07 19.42
C GLN A 11 20.07 7.72 18.27
N ASN A 12 20.68 7.99 17.12
CA ASN A 12 20.02 8.68 16.00
C ASN A 12 18.88 7.82 15.43
N THR A 13 17.69 7.88 16.04
CA THR A 13 16.48 7.08 15.71
C THR A 13 15.71 7.63 14.52
N THR A 14 16.21 8.73 13.95
CA THR A 14 15.66 9.35 12.76
C THR A 14 16.51 9.01 11.54
N VAL A 15 15.84 8.75 10.43
CA VAL A 15 16.50 8.54 9.14
C VAL A 15 15.91 9.49 8.10
N THR A 16 16.72 9.86 7.11
CA THR A 16 16.24 10.68 6.01
C THR A 16 15.87 9.78 4.84
N VAL A 17 14.64 9.90 4.36
CA VAL A 17 14.15 9.23 3.16
C VAL A 17 14.17 10.24 2.01
N LEU A 18 14.70 9.83 0.86
CA LEU A 18 14.71 10.65 -0.36
C LEU A 18 13.61 10.17 -1.32
N ILE A 19 12.62 11.04 -1.57
CA ILE A 19 11.45 10.77 -2.41
C ILE A 19 11.25 11.96 -3.35
N ASP A 20 11.19 11.77 -4.66
CA ASP A 20 11.04 12.86 -5.65
C ASP A 20 12.02 14.03 -5.43
N ASN A 21 13.29 13.73 -5.12
CA ASN A 21 14.32 14.69 -4.73
C ASN A 21 14.03 15.52 -3.46
N GLN A 22 12.96 15.18 -2.73
CA GLN A 22 12.63 15.75 -1.42
C GLN A 22 13.19 14.86 -0.32
N LYS A 23 13.82 15.48 0.68
CA LYS A 23 14.29 14.80 1.89
C LYS A 23 13.20 14.87 2.96
N ILE A 24 12.76 13.71 3.44
CA ILE A 24 11.74 13.58 4.48
C ILE A 24 12.39 12.85 5.66
N VAL A 25 12.37 13.46 6.84
CA VAL A 25 12.87 12.83 8.07
C VAL A 25 11.76 11.97 8.66
N VAL A 26 12.09 10.73 9.04
CA VAL A 26 11.15 9.79 9.63
C VAL A 26 11.71 9.16 10.89
N ASP A 27 10.84 8.95 11.87
CA ASP A 27 11.15 8.20 13.08
C ASP A 27 11.10 6.69 12.78
N VAL A 28 12.26 6.05 12.76
CA VAL A 28 12.41 4.61 12.53
C VAL A 28 11.55 3.76 13.46
N PRO A 29 11.51 3.96 14.80
CA PRO A 29 10.74 3.08 15.69
C PRO A 29 9.23 3.15 15.41
N TYR A 30 8.71 4.33 15.07
CA TYR A 30 7.31 4.48 14.73
C TYR A 30 6.98 3.80 13.41
N VAL A 31 7.73 4.11 12.34
CA VAL A 31 7.47 3.52 11.02
C VAL A 31 7.64 2.00 11.05
N SER A 32 8.61 1.48 11.80
CA SER A 32 8.84 0.04 11.97
C SER A 32 7.67 -0.69 12.60
N LYS A 33 6.93 -0.05 13.51
CA LYS A 33 5.72 -0.63 14.11
C LYS A 33 4.60 -0.83 13.09
N TRP A 34 4.53 0.03 12.07
CA TRP A 34 3.52 -0.03 11.02
C TRP A 34 3.93 -0.90 9.84
N SER A 35 5.23 -1.03 9.58
CA SER A 35 5.79 -1.77 8.45
C SER A 35 7.03 -2.58 8.84
N GLN A 36 6.90 -3.91 8.76
CA GLN A 36 8.04 -4.81 8.89
C GLN A 36 9.04 -4.63 7.73
N PHE A 37 8.54 -4.26 6.55
CA PHE A 37 9.38 -3.99 5.39
C PHE A 37 10.30 -2.78 5.63
N LEU A 38 9.75 -1.66 6.09
CA LEU A 38 10.55 -0.46 6.36
C LEU A 38 11.49 -0.66 7.55
N GLN A 39 11.08 -1.42 8.56
CA GLN A 39 11.98 -1.84 9.64
C GLN A 39 13.22 -2.56 9.09
N ALA A 40 13.02 -3.60 8.26
CA ALA A 40 14.11 -4.34 7.66
C ALA A 40 14.94 -3.47 6.69
N TYR A 41 14.28 -2.56 5.97
CA TYR A 41 14.93 -1.64 5.03
C TYR A 41 15.89 -0.69 5.77
N PHE A 42 15.46 -0.08 6.88
CA PHE A 42 16.29 0.81 7.69
C PHE A 42 17.34 0.08 8.54
N ALA A 43 17.09 -1.18 8.91
CA ALA A 43 18.06 -2.01 9.61
C ALA A 43 19.13 -2.62 8.68
N SER A 44 18.94 -2.55 7.36
CA SER A 44 19.85 -3.17 6.42
C SER A 44 21.16 -2.37 6.30
N ASN A 45 22.31 -3.04 6.41
CA ASN A 45 23.63 -2.47 6.12
C ASN A 45 23.89 -2.34 4.61
N MET A 46 22.87 -1.97 3.83
CA MET A 46 22.99 -1.75 2.40
C MET A 46 23.78 -0.46 2.15
N LYS A 47 24.33 -0.28 0.94
CA LYS A 47 25.10 0.93 0.57
C LYS A 47 24.35 2.25 0.84
N GLU A 48 23.03 2.19 0.95
CA GLU A 48 22.14 3.31 1.26
C GLU A 48 22.26 3.76 2.74
N SER A 49 22.59 2.86 3.67
CA SER A 49 22.83 3.20 5.08
C SER A 49 24.13 3.98 5.28
N ALA A 50 25.09 3.88 4.35
CA ALA A 50 26.41 4.52 4.45
C ALA A 50 26.33 6.06 4.47
N ASN A 51 25.29 6.65 3.88
CA ASN A 51 25.06 8.10 3.88
C ASN A 51 23.90 8.53 4.80
N GLY A 52 23.21 7.60 5.47
CA GLY A 52 22.01 7.88 6.26
C GLY A 52 20.81 8.39 5.45
N ILE A 53 20.84 8.22 4.12
CA ILE A 53 19.78 8.65 3.19
C ILE A 53 19.25 7.43 2.44
N TYR A 54 17.96 7.16 2.61
CA TYR A 54 17.27 6.00 2.05
C TYR A 54 16.40 6.40 0.83
N PRO A 55 16.79 6.06 -0.41
CA PRO A 55 16.03 6.44 -1.59
C PRO A 55 14.80 5.54 -1.83
N ILE A 56 13.61 6.13 -1.87
CA ILE A 56 12.38 5.43 -2.28
C ILE A 56 11.97 5.95 -3.66
N LYS A 57 12.05 5.08 -4.66
CA LYS A 57 11.66 5.38 -6.05
C LYS A 57 10.15 5.24 -6.24
N GLU A 58 9.58 5.80 -7.31
CA GLU A 58 8.18 5.59 -7.73
C GLU A 58 7.12 5.92 -6.64
N CYS A 59 7.43 6.79 -5.69
CA CYS A 59 6.52 7.18 -4.62
C CYS A 59 6.35 8.69 -4.66
N SER A 60 5.12 9.19 -4.54
CA SER A 60 4.89 10.63 -4.41
C SER A 60 5.30 11.10 -3.01
N ALA A 61 6.14 12.13 -2.94
CA ALA A 61 6.53 12.74 -1.67
C ALA A 61 5.33 13.32 -0.89
N VAL A 62 4.26 13.72 -1.58
CA VAL A 62 3.02 14.24 -0.96
C VAL A 62 2.25 13.11 -0.28
N HIS A 63 1.98 12.02 -1.00
CA HIS A 63 1.28 10.87 -0.44
C HIS A 63 2.07 10.18 0.67
N PHE A 64 3.40 10.17 0.58
CA PHE A 64 4.23 9.64 1.64
C PHE A 64 4.13 10.46 2.93
N ARG A 65 4.17 11.79 2.83
CA ARG A 65 3.94 12.68 4.00
C ARG A 65 2.56 12.49 4.60
N GLU A 66 1.55 12.39 3.77
CA GLU A 66 0.18 12.15 4.22
C GLU A 66 0.04 10.78 4.91
N MET A 67 0.72 9.74 4.41
CA MET A 67 0.79 8.44 5.09
C MET A 67 1.42 8.57 6.47
N LEU A 68 2.51 9.35 6.62
CA LEU A 68 3.12 9.63 7.92
C LEU A 68 2.13 10.30 8.88
N GLU A 69 1.37 11.30 8.41
CA GLU A 69 0.33 11.98 9.21
C GLU A 69 -0.79 11.03 9.69
N VAL A 70 -1.10 9.99 8.90
CA VAL A 70 -2.12 8.97 9.24
C VAL A 70 -1.62 7.96 10.28
N ILE A 71 -0.33 7.62 10.26
CA ILE A 71 0.27 6.63 11.18
C ILE A 71 0.79 7.26 12.47
N TYR A 72 1.17 8.53 12.44
CA TYR A 72 1.66 9.28 13.60
C TYR A 72 0.50 9.71 14.53
N PRO A 73 0.79 10.14 15.76
CA PRO A 73 -0.22 10.53 16.75
C PRO A 73 -1.17 11.66 16.30
N SER A 74 -0.81 12.40 15.24
CA SER A 74 -1.70 13.35 14.58
C SER A 74 -2.98 12.67 14.04
N SER A 75 -2.92 11.37 13.74
CA SER A 75 -4.03 10.50 13.35
C SER A 75 -5.00 11.15 12.36
N LYS A 76 -4.45 11.70 11.27
CA LYS A 76 -5.25 12.27 10.19
C LYS A 76 -6.27 11.24 9.68
N PRO A 77 -7.55 11.63 9.50
CA PRO A 77 -8.58 10.69 9.04
C PRO A 77 -8.42 10.36 7.56
N ILE A 78 -8.77 9.12 7.21
CA ILE A 78 -8.90 8.69 5.82
C ILE A 78 -10.19 9.27 5.24
N HIS A 79 -10.10 9.75 4.01
CA HIS A 79 -11.18 10.38 3.25
C HIS A 79 -11.09 9.96 1.78
N GLU A 80 -12.12 10.28 0.99
CA GLU A 80 -12.29 9.77 -0.39
C GLU A 80 -11.11 10.09 -1.32
N ASN A 81 -10.48 11.25 -1.16
CA ASN A 81 -9.37 11.67 -2.03
C ASN A 81 -8.04 10.99 -1.65
N ASN A 82 -7.91 10.51 -0.41
CA ASN A 82 -6.67 9.95 0.10
C ASN A 82 -6.69 8.41 0.13
N VAL A 83 -7.87 7.77 0.18
CA VAL A 83 -7.99 6.32 0.35
C VAL A 83 -7.23 5.52 -0.72
N ASP A 84 -7.26 5.96 -1.98
CA ASP A 84 -6.52 5.30 -3.07
C ASP A 84 -5.00 5.31 -2.79
N ALA A 85 -4.44 6.47 -2.45
CA ALA A 85 -3.02 6.61 -2.15
C ALA A 85 -2.61 5.82 -0.90
N MET A 86 -3.44 5.80 0.14
CA MET A 86 -3.16 5.04 1.37
C MET A 86 -3.20 3.53 1.13
N LEU A 87 -4.10 3.04 0.27
CA LEU A 87 -4.14 1.64 -0.12
C LEU A 87 -2.92 1.25 -0.95
N GLU A 88 -2.50 2.09 -1.90
CA GLU A 88 -1.29 1.85 -2.70
C GLU A 88 -0.03 1.80 -1.84
N LEU A 89 0.13 2.76 -0.92
CA LEU A 89 1.28 2.80 -0.01
C LEU A 89 1.22 1.68 1.03
N GLY A 90 0.02 1.33 1.50
CA GLY A 90 -0.19 0.24 2.45
C GLY A 90 0.17 -1.13 1.88
N ASP A 91 -0.21 -1.40 0.63
CA ASP A 91 0.20 -2.62 -0.08
C ASP A 91 1.71 -2.61 -0.35
N ARG A 92 2.23 -1.48 -0.84
CA ARG A 92 3.64 -1.34 -1.21
C ARG A 92 4.61 -1.53 -0.05
N PHE A 93 4.35 -0.89 1.09
CA PHE A 93 5.21 -0.97 2.27
C PHE A 93 4.76 -2.04 3.26
N ILE A 94 3.82 -2.92 2.89
CA ILE A 94 3.35 -4.01 3.74
C ILE A 94 2.90 -3.48 5.11
N MET A 95 1.93 -2.56 5.11
CA MET A 95 1.37 -1.92 6.29
C MET A 95 -0.07 -2.41 6.57
N PRO A 96 -0.25 -3.59 7.20
CA PRO A 96 -1.57 -4.19 7.37
C PRO A 96 -2.53 -3.31 8.19
N MET A 97 -2.01 -2.56 9.17
CA MET A 97 -2.84 -1.68 9.99
C MET A 97 -3.33 -0.45 9.21
N LEU A 98 -2.54 0.07 8.27
CA LEU A 98 -2.95 1.15 7.37
C LEU A 98 -4.03 0.66 6.40
N THR A 99 -3.81 -0.51 5.79
CA THR A 99 -4.80 -1.16 4.92
C THR A 99 -6.12 -1.42 5.65
N ARG A 100 -6.05 -1.89 6.90
CA ARG A 100 -7.24 -2.08 7.74
C ARG A 100 -7.97 -0.77 8.05
N LYS A 101 -7.25 0.33 8.32
CA LYS A 101 -7.89 1.65 8.47
C LYS A 101 -8.64 2.05 7.19
N CYS A 102 -8.06 1.80 6.01
CA CYS A 102 -8.72 2.05 4.73
C CYS A 102 -9.96 1.18 4.54
N GLU A 103 -9.88 -0.11 4.89
CA GLU A 103 -10.99 -1.07 4.80
C GLU A 103 -12.16 -0.66 5.71
N VAL A 104 -11.86 -0.25 6.95
CA VAL A 104 -12.87 0.27 7.90
C VAL A 104 -13.52 1.54 7.35
N PHE A 105 -12.75 2.44 6.73
CA PHE A 105 -13.30 3.59 6.05
C PHE A 105 -14.26 3.11 4.95
N LEU A 106 -13.80 2.35 3.95
CA LEU A 106 -14.62 1.89 2.83
C LEU A 106 -15.90 1.15 3.24
N SER A 107 -15.87 0.38 4.33
CA SER A 107 -17.05 -0.36 4.82
C SER A 107 -18.24 0.50 5.24
N LYS A 108 -18.04 1.77 5.62
CA LYS A 108 -19.11 2.63 6.19
C LYS A 108 -19.95 3.30 5.08
N LYS A 109 -21.01 2.66 4.61
CA LYS A 109 -21.83 3.08 3.44
C LYS A 109 -22.15 4.58 3.31
N SER A 110 -22.35 5.29 4.42
CA SER A 110 -22.84 6.67 4.44
C SER A 110 -21.77 7.76 4.51
N SER A 111 -20.47 7.44 4.65
CA SER A 111 -19.45 8.45 4.99
C SER A 111 -18.59 8.96 3.84
N HIS A 112 -18.68 8.39 2.64
CA HIS A 112 -17.74 8.68 1.56
C HIS A 112 -18.41 8.41 0.22
N GLY A 113 -18.41 9.40 -0.68
CA GLY A 113 -19.17 9.42 -1.94
C GLY A 113 -18.71 8.42 -3.01
N ILE A 114 -18.10 7.32 -2.59
CA ILE A 114 -17.51 6.28 -3.43
C ILE A 114 -18.62 5.31 -3.86
N SER A 115 -18.75 5.10 -5.16
CA SER A 115 -19.71 4.14 -5.71
C SER A 115 -19.36 2.69 -5.32
N GLU A 116 -20.38 1.84 -5.14
CA GLU A 116 -20.22 0.42 -4.79
C GLU A 116 -19.32 -0.31 -5.81
N ILE A 117 -19.42 0.03 -7.11
CA ILE A 117 -18.57 -0.52 -8.17
C ILE A 117 -17.10 -0.13 -7.98
N ARG A 118 -16.81 1.13 -7.63
CA ARG A 118 -15.43 1.59 -7.36
C ARG A 118 -14.88 0.92 -6.10
N MET A 119 -15.70 0.78 -5.04
CA MET A 119 -15.31 0.06 -3.83
C MET A 119 -14.99 -1.41 -4.11
N LEU A 120 -15.80 -2.09 -4.93
CA LEU A 120 -15.54 -3.47 -5.34
C LEU A 120 -14.22 -3.57 -6.11
N GLY A 121 -13.96 -2.65 -7.04
CA GLY A 121 -12.70 -2.57 -7.78
C GLY A 121 -11.49 -2.39 -6.86
N MET A 122 -11.57 -1.49 -5.86
CA MET A 122 -10.52 -1.33 -4.86
C MET A 122 -10.34 -2.60 -4.02
N ALA A 123 -11.45 -3.20 -3.57
CA ALA A 123 -11.43 -4.38 -2.73
C ALA A 123 -10.78 -5.58 -3.42
N ASP A 124 -11.07 -5.82 -4.70
CA ASP A 124 -10.39 -6.86 -5.47
C ASP A 124 -8.92 -6.52 -5.73
N ARG A 125 -8.60 -5.25 -6.02
CA ARG A 125 -7.23 -4.81 -6.32
C ARG A 125 -6.32 -4.94 -5.10
N PHE A 126 -6.78 -4.58 -3.91
CA PHE A 126 -6.00 -4.62 -2.67
C PHE A 126 -6.34 -5.81 -1.75
N ASN A 127 -7.15 -6.76 -2.24
CA ASN A 127 -7.57 -7.95 -1.50
C ASN A 127 -8.25 -7.64 -0.15
N LEU A 128 -9.15 -6.65 -0.14
CA LEU A 128 -9.94 -6.21 1.03
C LEU A 128 -11.19 -7.09 1.18
N LEU A 129 -11.05 -8.23 1.85
CA LEU A 129 -12.10 -9.24 1.92
C LEU A 129 -13.37 -8.74 2.60
N CYS A 130 -13.27 -7.93 3.66
CA CYS A 130 -14.45 -7.44 4.37
C CYS A 130 -15.20 -6.45 3.50
N THR A 131 -14.51 -5.48 2.88
CA THR A 131 -15.14 -4.54 1.95
C THR A 131 -15.79 -5.29 0.79
N ARG A 132 -15.12 -6.30 0.23
CA ARG A 132 -15.68 -7.08 -0.87
C ARG A 132 -17.01 -7.74 -0.50
N THR A 133 -17.05 -8.47 0.62
CA THR A 133 -18.26 -9.16 1.08
C THR A 133 -19.40 -8.17 1.34
N ILE A 134 -19.10 -7.08 2.05
CA ILE A 134 -20.08 -6.04 2.38
C ILE A 134 -20.66 -5.38 1.12
N VAL A 135 -19.82 -5.07 0.13
CA VAL A 135 -20.27 -4.47 -1.13
C VAL A 135 -21.12 -5.45 -1.93
N LEU A 136 -20.73 -6.72 -2.00
CA LEU A 136 -21.49 -7.75 -2.70
C LEU A 136 -22.87 -8.00 -2.06
N GLU A 137 -23.00 -7.92 -0.75
CA GLU A 137 -24.28 -8.02 -0.05
C GLU A 137 -25.21 -6.82 -0.33
N ARG A 138 -24.63 -5.64 -0.60
CA ARG A 138 -25.38 -4.40 -0.88
C ARG A 138 -25.82 -4.29 -2.34
N LEU A 139 -25.07 -4.89 -3.25
CA LEU A 139 -25.38 -4.90 -4.67
C LEU A 139 -26.53 -5.89 -4.93
N SER A 140 -27.54 -5.45 -5.67
CA SER A 140 -28.60 -6.36 -6.11
C SER A 140 -28.02 -7.39 -7.12
N PRO A 141 -28.58 -8.61 -7.20
CA PRO A 141 -28.09 -9.65 -8.12
C PRO A 141 -28.12 -9.22 -9.61
N THR A 142 -28.98 -8.27 -9.97
CA THR A 142 -29.27 -7.89 -11.37
C THR A 142 -28.34 -6.80 -11.92
N GLU A 143 -27.83 -5.88 -11.10
CA GLU A 143 -26.78 -4.92 -11.50
C GLU A 143 -25.38 -5.57 -11.61
N SER A 144 -25.20 -6.68 -10.90
CA SER A 144 -23.92 -7.36 -10.71
C SER A 144 -23.36 -8.01 -11.99
N LEU A 145 -24.20 -8.55 -12.88
CA LEU A 145 -23.71 -9.23 -14.09
C LEU A 145 -23.30 -8.28 -15.21
N ARG A 146 -23.98 -7.13 -15.36
CA ARG A 146 -23.69 -6.19 -16.45
C ARG A 146 -22.47 -5.31 -16.16
N SER A 147 -22.27 -4.91 -14.91
CA SER A 147 -21.19 -3.99 -14.52
C SER A 147 -19.86 -4.70 -14.25
N VAL A 148 -19.88 -5.87 -13.60
CA VAL A 148 -18.66 -6.64 -13.28
C VAL A 148 -18.02 -7.25 -14.54
N CYS A 149 -18.83 -7.66 -15.52
CA CYS A 149 -18.32 -8.19 -16.80
C CYS A 149 -17.52 -7.13 -17.58
N PHE A 150 -17.81 -5.84 -17.37
CA PHE A 150 -17.11 -4.73 -18.03
C PHE A 150 -15.74 -4.43 -17.42
N VAL A 151 -15.54 -4.68 -16.13
CA VAL A 151 -14.28 -4.42 -15.43
C VAL A 151 -13.22 -5.50 -15.72
N ARG A 152 -13.62 -6.66 -16.28
CA ARG A 152 -12.74 -7.83 -16.45
C ARG A 152 -12.34 -8.21 -17.89
N LEU A 153 -12.44 -7.34 -18.89
CA LEU A 153 -11.90 -7.66 -20.23
C LEU A 153 -11.20 -6.49 -20.92
N PRO A 154 -9.89 -6.61 -21.19
CA PRO A 154 -9.35 -6.29 -22.50
C PRO A 154 -9.13 -7.63 -23.21
N PHE A 155 -10.22 -8.28 -23.62
CA PHE A 155 -10.13 -9.34 -24.62
C PHE A 155 -11.21 -9.13 -25.67
N VAL A 156 -11.01 -8.06 -26.45
CA VAL A 156 -11.53 -8.05 -27.81
C VAL A 156 -10.72 -9.09 -28.56
N LEU A 157 -11.34 -10.19 -28.96
CA LEU A 157 -10.77 -11.14 -29.91
C LEU A 157 -10.67 -10.44 -31.28
N PRO A 158 -9.48 -10.18 -31.84
CA PRO A 158 -9.38 -9.83 -33.24
C PRO A 158 -9.53 -11.11 -34.08
N SER A 159 -10.42 -11.07 -35.08
CA SER A 159 -10.77 -12.16 -36.00
C SER A 159 -9.66 -12.56 -37.00
N HIS A 160 -8.42 -12.14 -36.75
CA HIS A 160 -7.26 -12.49 -37.56
C HIS A 160 -6.06 -12.76 -36.66
N PHE A 161 -6.05 -13.94 -36.02
CA PHE A 161 -4.95 -14.37 -35.17
C PHE A 161 -3.98 -15.23 -35.98
N THR A 162 -2.93 -14.61 -36.52
CA THR A 162 -1.70 -15.34 -36.87
C THR A 162 -0.90 -15.64 -35.59
N PRO A 163 -0.32 -16.84 -35.43
CA PRO A 163 0.41 -17.21 -34.22
C PRO A 163 1.68 -16.36 -34.08
N ILE A 164 1.67 -15.43 -33.13
CA ILE A 164 2.85 -14.64 -32.74
C ILE A 164 3.60 -15.41 -31.65
N GLN A 165 4.88 -15.67 -31.89
CA GLN A 165 5.86 -16.17 -30.92
C GLN A 165 5.84 -15.29 -29.66
N LEU A 166 5.56 -15.92 -28.51
CA LEU A 166 5.51 -15.28 -27.20
C LEU A 166 6.90 -14.74 -26.83
N GLN A 167 7.09 -13.43 -26.91
CA GLN A 167 8.15 -12.74 -26.16
C GLN A 167 7.60 -12.43 -24.75
N PRO A 168 8.32 -12.79 -23.67
CA PRO A 168 7.77 -12.68 -22.32
C PRO A 168 7.60 -11.21 -21.91
N LYS A 169 6.34 -10.78 -21.76
CA LYS A 169 6.01 -9.49 -21.13
C LYS A 169 6.42 -9.53 -19.65
N LYS A 170 7.22 -8.54 -19.23
CA LYS A 170 7.60 -8.33 -17.82
C LYS A 170 6.34 -8.13 -16.97
N ALA A 171 6.05 -9.10 -16.11
CA ALA A 171 5.05 -8.99 -15.07
C ALA A 171 5.59 -8.11 -13.93
N ILE A 172 5.32 -6.81 -13.98
CA ILE A 172 5.29 -5.97 -12.79
C ILE A 172 3.99 -6.33 -12.07
N GLY A 173 4.10 -6.99 -10.92
CA GLY A 173 2.95 -7.40 -10.13
C GLY A 173 3.15 -8.74 -9.43
N ARG A 174 3.39 -8.68 -8.12
CA ARG A 174 3.32 -9.75 -7.11
C ARG A 174 4.21 -10.99 -7.22
N LYS A 175 4.98 -11.20 -8.30
CA LYS A 175 6.00 -12.29 -8.36
C LYS A 175 7.42 -11.87 -7.95
N TRP A 176 7.71 -10.57 -7.92
CA TRP A 176 9.07 -10.07 -7.62
C TRP A 176 9.48 -10.31 -6.16
N PHE A 177 8.55 -10.12 -5.21
CA PHE A 177 8.87 -10.20 -3.77
C PHE A 177 9.09 -11.61 -3.23
N ARG A 178 8.32 -12.61 -3.69
CA ARG A 178 8.58 -14.01 -3.27
C ARG A 178 9.95 -14.51 -3.73
N ASN A 179 10.43 -14.06 -4.90
CA ASN A 179 11.71 -14.51 -5.43
C ASN A 179 12.91 -13.73 -4.86
N ILE A 180 12.78 -12.45 -4.54
CA ILE A 180 13.92 -11.68 -3.99
C ILE A 180 14.11 -11.94 -2.50
N PHE A 181 13.04 -12.10 -1.74
CA PHE A 181 13.15 -12.38 -0.31
C PHE A 181 13.70 -13.79 -0.04
N LEU A 182 13.41 -14.77 -0.91
CA LEU A 182 13.94 -16.14 -0.79
C LEU A 182 15.28 -16.38 -1.50
N GLN A 183 15.71 -15.52 -2.44
CA GLN A 183 17.04 -15.66 -3.08
C GLN A 183 18.15 -14.82 -2.45
N ARG A 184 17.83 -13.92 -1.49
CA ARG A 184 18.82 -12.97 -0.95
C ARG A 184 19.09 -13.07 0.56
N PHE A 185 18.35 -13.92 1.28
CA PHE A 185 18.60 -14.22 2.69
C PHE A 185 18.59 -15.75 2.92
N PRO A 186 19.72 -16.44 2.70
CA PRO A 186 19.93 -17.76 3.30
C PRO A 186 20.40 -17.58 4.74
N SER A 187 19.51 -17.91 5.69
CA SER A 187 19.71 -18.85 6.80
C SER A 187 18.62 -18.65 7.84
#